data_AF-A0A7K2MQC3-F1
#
_entry.id   AF-A0A7K2MQC3-F1
#
_cell.length_a   1.000
_cell.length_b   1.000
_cell.length_c   1.000
_cell.angle_alpha   90.00
_cell.angle_beta   90.00
_cell.angle_gamma   90.00
#
_symmetry.space_group_name_H-M   'P 1'
#
loop_
_entity.id
_entity.type
_entity.pdbx_description
1 polymer ?
#
loop_
_entity_poly.entity_id
_entity_poly.type
_entity_poly.pdbx_seq_one_letter_code
_entity_poly.pdbx_strand_id
1 'polypeptide(L)' 'ALHIVSGPGTSAAALAQATLDAATTERTMLLTEIYRRGESWRLRAVGQGYDHGLGALARGYGVDVTD' A
#
# COMPACT_ATOMS: atom_id res chain seq x y z
N ALA A 1 3.51 -8.59 10.85
CA ALA A 1 2.15 -8.15 10.53
C ALA A 1 2.12 -6.63 10.38
N LEU A 2 1.74 -6.13 9.20
CA LEU A 2 1.49 -4.71 8.97
C LEU A 2 -0.01 -4.43 9.08
N HIS A 3 -0.38 -3.44 9.87
CA HIS A 3 -1.78 -3.06 10.09
C HIS A 3 -2.13 -1.79 9.33
N ILE A 4 -3.15 -1.86 8.48
CA ILE A 4 -3.67 -0.72 7.73
C ILE A 4 -5.02 -0.35 8.34
N VAL A 5 -5.17 0.92 8.72
CA VAL A 5 -6.40 1.51 9.25
C VAL A 5 -6.77 2.72 8.39
N SER A 6 -8.04 2.84 8.02
CA SER A 6 -8.55 4.00 7.25
C SER A 6 -9.79 4.59 7.89
N GLY A 7 -9.91 5.92 7.89
CA GLY A 7 -11.03 6.65 8.48
C GLY A 7 -10.94 8.17 8.21
N PRO A 8 -12.02 8.93 8.46
CA PRO A 8 -12.02 10.37 8.26
C PRO A 8 -11.26 11.09 9.40
N GLY A 9 -10.04 11.56 9.10
CA GLY A 9 -9.18 12.18 10.10
C GLY A 9 -8.56 11.18 11.08
N THR A 10 -7.85 11.69 12.09
CA THR A 10 -7.07 10.87 13.03
C THR A 10 -7.83 10.42 14.28
N SER A 11 -9.05 10.93 14.48
CA SER A 11 -9.85 10.70 15.71
C SER A 11 -11.18 10.00 15.45
N ALA A 12 -11.52 9.71 14.20
CA ALA A 12 -12.71 8.94 13.87
C ALA A 12 -12.46 7.44 13.98
N ALA A 13 -13.55 6.68 14.18
CA ALA A 13 -13.50 5.23 14.16
C ALA A 13 -13.01 4.71 12.79
N ALA A 14 -12.24 3.61 12.83
CA ALA A 14 -11.76 2.94 11.63
C ALA A 14 -12.95 2.46 10.77
N LEU A 15 -12.90 2.78 9.48
CA LEU A 15 -13.83 2.30 8.45
C LEU A 15 -13.41 0.94 7.88
N ALA A 16 -12.11 0.66 7.87
CA ALA A 16 -11.56 -0.63 7.46
C ALA A 16 -10.24 -0.90 8.17
N GLN A 17 -9.99 -2.17 8.46
CA GLN A 17 -8.74 -2.68 8.99
C GLN A 17 -8.29 -3.92 8.22
N ALA A 18 -7.00 -4.01 7.91
CA ALA A 18 -6.39 -5.19 7.30
C ALA A 18 -5.05 -5.51 7.97
N THR A 19 -4.74 -6.81 8.06
CA THR A 19 -3.43 -7.31 8.46
C THR A 19 -2.77 -7.94 7.24
N LEU A 20 -1.56 -7.48 6.90
CA LEU A 20 -0.77 -8.01 5.80
C LEU A 20 0.36 -8.89 6.36
N ASP A 21 0.40 -10.14 5.90
CA ASP A 21 1.36 -11.16 6.35
C ASP A 21 2.42 -11.52 5.29
N ALA A 22 2.62 -10.68 4.28
CA ALA A 22 3.52 -10.91 3.15
C ALA A 22 4.90 -10.25 3.28
N ALA A 23 5.34 -9.93 4.50
CA ALA A 23 6.67 -9.37 4.77
C ALA A 23 7.63 -10.49 5.22
N THR A 24 7.78 -11.53 4.41
CA THR A 24 8.57 -12.71 4.77
C THR A 24 9.99 -12.59 4.23
N THR A 25 10.19 -12.87 2.95
CA THR A 25 11.49 -12.80 2.26
C THR A 25 11.60 -11.57 1.35
N GLU A 26 10.50 -10.88 1.14
CA GLU A 26 10.37 -9.81 0.17
C GLU A 26 11.07 -8.53 0.65
N ARG A 27 11.80 -7.88 -0.27
CA ARG A 27 12.55 -6.65 0.03
C ARG A 27 11.68 -5.40 0.01
N THR A 28 10.56 -5.45 -0.71
CA THR A 28 9.58 -4.36 -0.78
C THR A 28 8.16 -4.91 -0.83
N MET A 29 7.18 -4.08 -0.49
CA MET A 29 5.78 -4.49 -0.51
C MET A 29 4.86 -3.34 -0.92
N LEU A 30 3.88 -3.65 -1.78
CA LEU A 30 2.74 -2.77 -2.04
C LEU A 30 1.69 -2.97 -0.94
N LEU A 31 1.53 -1.97 -0.09
CA LEU A 31 0.62 -2.04 1.07
C LEU A 31 -0.84 -1.88 0.64
N THR A 32 -1.14 -0.80 -0.05
CA THR A 32 -2.49 -0.43 -0.43
C THR A 32 -2.52 0.40 -1.70
N GLU A 33 -3.64 0.33 -2.41
CA GLU A 33 -3.97 1.21 -3.52
C GLU A 33 -5.15 2.10 -3.13
N ILE A 34 -4.99 3.40 -3.36
CA ILE A 34 -6.06 4.38 -3.25
C ILE A 34 -6.44 4.80 -4.66
N TYR A 35 -7.69 4.57 -5.05
CA TYR A 35 -8.13 4.80 -6.42
C TYR A 35 -9.52 5.41 -6.47
N ARG A 36 -9.83 6.06 -7.59
CA ARG A 36 -11.16 6.61 -7.90
C ARG A 36 -12.04 5.54 -8.52
N ARG A 37 -13.26 5.40 -8.00
CA ARG A 37 -14.34 4.61 -8.63
C ARG A 37 -15.58 5.49 -8.76
N GLY A 38 -15.75 6.10 -9.93
CA GLY A 38 -16.74 7.16 -10.16
C GLY A 38 -16.39 8.40 -9.35
N GLU A 39 -17.34 8.89 -8.55
CA GLU A 39 -17.15 10.07 -7.71
C GLU A 39 -16.43 9.80 -6.38
N SER A 40 -16.29 8.53 -6.00
CA SER A 40 -15.76 8.13 -4.70
C SER A 40 -14.29 7.69 -4.76
N TRP A 41 -13.57 7.96 -3.68
CA TRP A 41 -12.30 7.31 -3.39
C TRP A 41 -12.54 5.93 -2.77
N ARG A 42 -11.69 4.97 -3.13
CA ARG A 42 -11.68 3.60 -2.62
C ARG A 42 -10.27 3.26 -2.16
N LEU A 43 -10.19 2.43 -1.12
CA LEU A 43 -8.97 1.84 -0.63
C LEU A 43 -9.02 0.34 -0.86
N ARG A 44 -7.94 -0.24 -1.38
CA ARG A 44 -7.73 -1.69 -1.48
C ARG A 44 -6.48 -2.07 -0.71
N ALA A 45 -6.60 -2.93 0.29
CA ALA A 45 -5.45 -3.59 0.88
C ALA A 45 -4.88 -4.59 -0.14
N VAL A 46 -3.57 -4.55 -0.37
CA VAL A 46 -2.90 -5.39 -1.38
C VAL A 46 -2.01 -6.42 -0.69
N GLY A 47 -0.93 -5.99 -0.03
CA GLY A 47 0.04 -6.91 0.59
C GLY A 47 0.84 -7.74 -0.40
N GLN A 48 1.15 -7.22 -1.59
CA GLN A 48 2.00 -7.89 -2.55
C GLN A 48 3.46 -7.59 -2.25
N GLY A 49 4.23 -8.60 -1.83
CA GLY A 49 5.67 -8.50 -1.68
C GLY A 49 6.41 -8.63 -3.02
N TYR A 50 7.61 -8.05 -3.09
CA TYR A 50 8.51 -8.12 -4.24
C TYR A 50 9.95 -8.35 -3.80
N ASP A 51 10.66 -9.16 -4.57
CA ASP A 51 12.06 -9.51 -4.30
C ASP A 51 13.07 -8.43 -4.75
N HIS A 52 12.62 -7.28 -5.26
CA HIS A 52 13.48 -6.16 -5.66
C HIS A 52 13.43 -4.99 -4.67
N GLY A 53 14.43 -4.10 -4.71
CA GLY A 53 14.47 -2.90 -3.88
C GLY A 53 13.47 -1.82 -4.27
N LEU A 54 13.29 -0.80 -3.43
CA LEU A 54 12.26 0.23 -3.60
C LEU A 54 12.45 1.05 -4.87
N GLY A 55 13.68 1.36 -5.26
CA GLY A 55 13.95 2.06 -6.50
C GLY A 55 13.48 1.29 -7.74
N ALA A 56 13.63 -0.05 -7.75
CA ALA A 56 13.14 -0.88 -8.85
C ALA A 56 11.60 -0.93 -8.88
N LEU A 57 10.96 -1.08 -7.70
CA LEU A 57 9.51 -1.02 -7.57
C LEU A 57 8.97 0.32 -8.08
N ALA A 58 9.55 1.43 -7.64
CA ALA A 58 9.13 2.79 -7.99
C ALA A 58 9.27 3.08 -9.49
N ARG A 59 10.39 2.67 -10.12
CA ARG A 59 10.58 2.78 -11.57
C ARG A 59 9.55 1.96 -12.36
N GLY A 60 9.08 0.83 -11.83
CA GLY A 60 7.95 0.07 -12.40
C GLY A 60 6.63 0.85 -12.46
N TYR A 61 6.46 1.85 -11.57
CA TYR A 61 5.35 2.81 -11.60
C TYR A 61 5.69 4.11 -12.37
N GLY A 62 6.82 4.17 -13.06
CA GLY A 62 7.25 5.33 -13.83
C GLY A 62 7.84 6.46 -12.99
N VAL A 63 8.17 6.22 -11.72
CA VAL A 63 8.87 7.21 -10.89
C VAL A 63 10.32 7.31 -11.33
N ASP A 64 10.78 8.54 -11.58
CA ASP A 64 12.20 8.80 -11.78
C ASP A 64 12.93 8.72 -10.43
N VAL A 65 13.91 7.82 -10.35
CA VAL A 65 14.68 7.56 -9.14
C VAL A 65 16.15 7.72 -9.48
N THR A 66 16.80 8.69 -8.85
CA THR A 66 18.26 8.85 -8.87
C THR A 66 18.88 7.96 -7.80
N ASP A 67 20.07 7.45 -8.06
CA ASP A 67 20.82 6.60 -7.12
C ASP A 67 21.44 7.39 -5.95
#